data_AF-A0A5K0Z152-F1
#
_entry.id   AF-A0A5K0Z152-F1
#
_cell.length_a   1.000
_cell.length_b   1.000
_cell.length_c   1.000
_cell.angle_alpha   90.00
_cell.angle_beta   90.00
_cell.angle_gamma   90.00
#
_symmetry.space_group_name_H-M   'P 1'
#
loop_
_entity.id
_entity.type
_entity.pdbx_description
1 polymer ?
#
loop_
_entity_poly.entity_id
_entity_poly.type
_entity_poly.pdbx_seq_one_letter_code
_entity_poly.pdbx_strand_id
1 'polypeptide(L)'
;ASDPWIYLYTYLFLGSYGQDMIDFIMEGGTFQRWWSDQRIWLIKGVSSFLFGLIEYLLQRMGISVAGFNITSKVVDDQIVKRYKQGAFEFGTVSPFFVTISAAAVISLISLIVGAVRAVSQGAMADMLVQLFISGFVVVNSWPIYEGMFLRKDSGKMPKKVTALAGLLGCAFYLTAEFARKG
;
A
#
# COMPACT_ATOMS: atom_id res chain seq x y z
N ALA A 1 8.17 -8.85 -29.74
CA ALA A 1 9.52 -8.46 -29.26
C ALA A 1 9.31 -7.53 -28.07
N SER A 2 9.93 -7.81 -26.92
CA SER A 2 9.79 -6.96 -25.73
C SER A 2 10.42 -5.59 -26.00
N ASP A 3 9.71 -4.53 -25.61
CA ASP A 3 10.17 -3.16 -25.78
C ASP A 3 11.52 -2.95 -25.04
N PRO A 4 12.60 -2.51 -25.74
CA PRO A 4 13.90 -2.22 -25.12
C PRO A 4 13.82 -1.31 -23.89
N TRP A 5 12.83 -0.41 -23.84
CA TRP A 5 12.60 0.49 -22.70
C TRP A 5 12.30 -0.25 -21.39
N ILE A 6 11.69 -1.44 -21.44
CA ILE A 6 11.37 -2.24 -20.25
C ILE A 6 12.65 -2.62 -19.48
N TYR A 7 13.71 -2.97 -20.21
CA TYR A 7 15.00 -3.31 -19.59
C TYR A 7 15.63 -2.09 -18.92
N LEU A 8 15.55 -0.92 -19.56
CA LEU A 8 16.04 0.33 -18.95
C LEU A 8 15.28 0.66 -17.66
N TYR A 9 13.95 0.60 -17.68
CA TYR A 9 13.15 0.88 -16.47
C TYR A 9 13.41 -0.12 -15.36
N THR A 10 13.57 -1.40 -15.70
CA THR A 10 13.90 -2.45 -14.73
C THR A 10 15.28 -2.22 -14.13
N TYR A 11 16.27 -1.87 -14.94
CA TYR A 11 17.61 -1.54 -14.49
C TYR A 11 17.61 -0.31 -13.56
N LEU A 12 16.92 0.77 -13.93
CA LEU A 12 16.83 1.97 -13.11
C LEU A 12 16.12 1.69 -11.77
N PHE A 13 15.05 0.90 -11.81
CA PHE A 13 14.33 0.49 -10.61
C PHE A 13 15.24 -0.32 -9.69
N LEU A 14 15.82 -1.43 -10.17
CA LEU A 14 16.69 -2.28 -9.35
C LEU A 14 17.95 -1.56 -8.87
N GLY A 15 18.55 -0.72 -9.72
CA GLY A 15 19.74 0.05 -9.40
C GLY A 15 19.49 1.07 -8.30
N SER A 16 18.45 1.89 -8.43
CA SER A 16 18.08 2.87 -7.40
C SER A 16 17.68 2.21 -6.08
N TYR A 17 16.88 1.15 -6.14
CA TYR A 17 16.42 0.42 -4.96
C TYR A 17 17.56 -0.31 -4.25
N GLY A 18 18.48 -0.91 -5.03
CA GLY A 18 19.66 -1.59 -4.51
C GLY A 18 20.68 -0.62 -3.91
N GLN A 19 20.89 0.53 -4.55
CA GLN A 19 21.77 1.57 -4.01
C GLN A 19 21.23 2.13 -2.70
N ASP A 20 19.94 2.49 -2.65
CA ASP A 20 19.28 2.96 -1.42
C ASP A 20 19.42 1.95 -0.27
N MET A 21 19.28 0.65 -0.55
CA MET A 21 19.51 -0.41 0.43
C MET A 21 20.95 -0.43 0.95
N ILE A 22 21.92 -0.33 0.05
CA ILE A 22 23.35 -0.37 0.40
C ILE A 22 23.68 0.83 1.30
N ASP A 23 23.27 2.03 0.88
CA ASP A 23 23.51 3.27 1.61
C ASP A 23 22.89 3.20 3.02
N PHE A 24 21.62 2.76 3.12
CA PHE A 24 20.92 2.60 4.39
C PHE A 24 21.64 1.64 5.36
N ILE A 25 22.20 0.54 4.86
CA ILE A 25 22.95 -0.43 5.66
C ILE A 25 24.32 0.13 6.06
N MET A 26 25.02 0.83 5.15
CA MET A 26 26.31 1.47 5.43
C MET A 26 26.21 2.53 6.52
N GLU A 27 25.07 3.22 6.63
CA GLU A 27 24.78 4.19 7.69
C GLU A 27 24.41 3.54 9.03
N GLY A 28 24.51 2.21 9.16
CA GLY A 28 24.22 1.47 10.40
C GLY A 28 22.77 1.00 10.53
N GLY A 29 21.99 1.10 9.44
CA GLY A 29 20.67 0.50 9.35
C GLY A 29 20.71 -1.03 9.24
N THR A 30 19.54 -1.66 9.30
CA THR A 30 19.38 -3.10 9.03
C THR A 30 18.48 -3.30 7.83
N PHE A 31 18.62 -4.43 7.13
CA PHE A 31 17.74 -4.78 6.00
C PHE A 31 16.25 -4.70 6.37
N GLN A 32 15.89 -5.17 7.57
CA GLN A 32 14.51 -5.10 8.05
C GLN A 32 14.02 -3.66 8.22
N ARG A 33 14.87 -2.76 8.73
CA ARG A 33 14.53 -1.34 8.89
C ARG A 33 14.43 -0.64 7.54
N TRP A 34 15.34 -0.93 6.61
CA TRP A 34 15.28 -0.45 5.24
C TRP A 34 13.98 -0.87 4.56
N TRP A 35 13.64 -2.16 4.60
CA TRP A 35 12.40 -2.66 4.01
C TRP A 35 11.16 -2.03 4.66
N SER A 36 11.20 -1.77 5.97
CA SER A 36 10.15 -1.03 6.65
C SER A 36 10.07 0.44 6.19
N ASP A 37 11.20 1.09 5.91
CA ASP A 37 11.24 2.45 5.37
C ASP A 37 10.60 2.51 3.98
N GLN A 38 10.94 1.56 3.12
CA GLN A 38 10.32 1.39 1.81
C GLN A 38 8.81 1.21 1.87
N ARG A 39 8.31 0.41 2.81
CA ARG A 39 6.85 0.27 3.06
C ARG A 39 6.22 1.60 3.46
N ILE A 40 6.88 2.35 4.35
CA ILE A 40 6.40 3.66 4.80
C ILE A 40 6.38 4.66 3.64
N TRP A 41 7.36 4.61 2.75
CA TRP A 41 7.39 5.46 1.56
C TRP A 41 6.17 5.20 0.65
N LEU A 42 5.85 3.93 0.39
CA LEU A 42 4.64 3.55 -0.36
C LEU A 42 3.36 4.02 0.34
N ILE A 43 3.25 3.79 1.66
CA ILE A 43 2.11 4.21 2.47
C ILE A 43 1.91 5.72 2.40
N LYS A 44 2.97 6.53 2.52
CA LYS A 44 2.90 7.99 2.41
C LYS A 44 2.36 8.44 1.05
N GLY A 45 2.78 7.77 -0.02
CA GLY A 45 2.31 8.03 -1.38
C GLY A 45 0.79 7.90 -1.53
N VAL A 46 0.22 6.78 -1.08
CA VAL A 46 -1.22 6.50 -1.21
C VAL A 46 -2.08 7.15 -0.12
N SER A 47 -1.47 7.71 0.93
CA SER A 47 -2.18 8.39 2.02
C SER A 47 -1.78 9.85 2.11
N SER A 48 -0.76 10.20 2.89
CA SER A 48 -0.40 11.58 3.22
C SER A 48 -0.26 12.49 1.99
N PHE A 49 0.40 12.05 0.93
CA PHE A 49 0.57 12.87 -0.27
C PHE A 49 -0.73 13.04 -1.06
N LEU A 50 -1.53 11.98 -1.18
CA LEU A 50 -2.84 12.04 -1.82
C LEU A 50 -3.77 13.02 -1.09
N PHE A 51 -3.88 12.91 0.22
CA PHE A 51 -4.74 13.80 1.01
C PHE A 51 -4.20 15.23 1.03
N GLY A 52 -2.88 15.43 1.12
CA GLY A 52 -2.27 16.74 1.01
C GLY A 52 -2.52 17.41 -0.35
N LEU A 53 -2.49 16.64 -1.44
CA LEU A 53 -2.85 17.14 -2.76
C LEU A 53 -4.33 17.54 -2.86
N ILE A 54 -5.23 16.68 -2.34
CA ILE A 54 -6.67 16.97 -2.29
C ILE A 54 -6.92 18.25 -1.48
N GLU A 55 -6.31 18.36 -0.30
CA GLU A 55 -6.43 19.54 0.54
C GLU A 55 -5.96 20.81 -0.17
N TYR A 56 -4.79 20.76 -0.80
CA TYR A 56 -4.26 21.88 -1.57
C TYR A 56 -5.20 22.31 -2.70
N LEU A 57 -5.76 21.36 -3.45
CA LEU A 57 -6.71 21.65 -4.53
C LEU A 57 -8.01 22.27 -3.99
N LEU A 58 -8.56 21.73 -2.90
CA LEU A 58 -9.76 22.26 -2.26
C LEU A 58 -9.55 23.71 -1.78
N GLN A 59 -8.41 23.98 -1.15
CA GLN A 59 -8.05 25.34 -0.73
C GLN A 59 -7.92 26.29 -1.93
N ARG A 60 -7.32 25.84 -3.04
CA ARG A 60 -7.26 26.62 -4.29
C ARG A 60 -8.63 26.91 -4.89
N MET A 61 -9.63 26.06 -4.64
CA MET A 61 -11.02 26.24 -5.06
C MET A 61 -11.86 27.04 -4.04
N GLY A 62 -11.26 27.57 -2.96
CA GLY A 62 -11.94 28.34 -1.94
C GLY A 62 -12.74 27.50 -0.92
N ILE A 63 -12.55 26.18 -0.91
CA ILE A 63 -13.19 25.27 0.04
C ILE A 63 -12.29 25.16 1.27
N SER A 64 -12.79 25.59 2.43
CA SER A 64 -12.08 25.39 3.71
C SER A 64 -12.03 23.90 4.04
N VAL A 65 -10.83 23.36 4.20
CA VAL A 65 -10.60 21.98 4.64
C VAL A 65 -10.60 21.94 6.18
N ALA A 66 -11.08 20.83 6.75
CA ALA A 66 -11.24 20.68 8.20
C ALA A 66 -9.89 20.82 8.96
N GLY A 67 -9.94 21.44 10.14
CA GLY A 67 -8.76 21.75 10.96
C GLY A 67 -8.03 20.53 11.52
N PHE A 68 -6.75 20.73 11.84
CA PHE A 68 -5.87 19.72 12.42
C PHE A 68 -6.44 19.20 13.75
N ASN A 69 -6.85 17.92 13.77
CA ASN A 69 -7.28 17.28 15.01
C ASN A 69 -6.05 16.91 15.84
N ILE A 70 -5.96 17.45 17.06
CA ILE A 70 -4.85 17.16 17.98
C ILE A 70 -4.91 15.67 18.32
N THR A 71 -3.86 14.95 17.93
CA THR A 71 -3.74 13.53 18.26
C THR A 71 -3.49 13.38 19.76
N SER A 72 -4.29 12.53 20.40
CA SER A 72 -4.07 12.11 21.78
C SER A 72 -2.64 11.58 21.94
N LYS A 73 -1.89 12.17 22.86
CA LYS A 73 -0.56 11.68 23.27
C LYS A 73 -0.64 10.65 24.40
N VAL A 74 -1.83 10.09 24.68
CA VAL A 74 -1.96 9.00 25.64
C VAL A 74 -1.29 7.77 25.01
N VAL A 75 -0.11 7.46 25.52
CA VAL A 75 0.67 6.30 25.10
C VAL A 75 0.43 5.18 26.10
N ASP A 76 -0.28 4.14 25.65
CA ASP A 76 -0.45 2.91 26.40
C ASP A 76 0.80 2.01 26.26
N ASP A 77 1.14 1.26 27.30
CA ASP A 77 2.31 0.38 27.33
C ASP A 77 2.26 -0.68 26.21
N GLN A 78 1.06 -1.10 25.82
CA GLN A 78 0.87 -2.03 24.70
C GLN A 78 1.29 -1.40 23.35
N ILE A 79 1.03 -0.11 23.16
CA ILE A 79 1.43 0.63 21.95
C ILE A 79 2.95 0.75 21.91
N VAL A 80 3.60 1.09 23.03
CA VAL A 80 5.08 1.16 23.12
C VAL A 80 5.71 -0.19 22.82
N LYS A 81 5.15 -1.28 23.37
CA LYS A 81 5.65 -2.63 23.14
C LYS A 81 5.60 -2.99 21.66
N ARG A 82 4.48 -2.71 20.97
CA ARG A 82 4.35 -2.95 19.53
C ARG A 82 5.29 -2.11 18.70
N TYR A 83 5.43 -0.83 19.03
CA TYR A 83 6.39 0.06 18.38
C TYR A 83 7.82 -0.48 18.47
N LYS A 84 8.25 -0.90 19.65
CA LYS A 84 9.60 -1.51 19.85
C LYS A 84 9.79 -2.82 19.07
N GLN A 85 8.72 -3.54 18.80
CA GLN A 85 8.73 -4.77 18.00
C GLN A 85 8.63 -4.51 16.49
N GLY A 86 8.49 -3.25 16.05
CA GLY A 86 8.31 -2.90 14.64
C GLY A 86 6.92 -3.26 14.10
N ALA A 87 5.93 -3.47 14.98
CA ALA A 87 4.57 -3.80 14.59
C ALA A 87 3.74 -2.54 14.35
N PHE A 88 2.97 -2.53 13.26
CA PHE A 88 2.12 -1.40 12.90
C PHE A 88 0.89 -1.27 13.81
N GLU A 89 0.58 -0.03 14.18
CA GLU A 89 -0.59 0.32 14.98
C GLU A 89 -1.76 0.71 14.08
N PHE A 90 -2.84 -0.07 14.11
CA PHE A 90 -4.02 0.16 13.29
C PHE A 90 -5.31 0.33 14.09
N GLY A 91 -5.26 0.34 15.43
CA GLY A 91 -6.45 0.26 16.29
C GLY A 91 -7.44 1.43 16.18
N THR A 92 -7.09 2.50 15.46
CA THR A 92 -7.94 3.68 15.26
C THR A 92 -8.68 3.64 13.94
N VAL A 93 -9.82 4.32 13.85
CA VAL A 93 -10.53 4.52 12.57
C VAL A 93 -10.01 5.79 11.93
N SER A 94 -9.42 5.69 10.74
CA SER A 94 -8.85 6.82 10.01
C SER A 94 -9.11 6.70 8.50
N PRO A 95 -9.40 7.82 7.79
CA PRO A 95 -9.45 7.85 6.32
C PRO A 95 -8.15 7.35 5.66
N PHE A 96 -6.99 7.56 6.29
CA PHE A 96 -5.72 7.01 5.80
C PHE A 96 -5.72 5.49 5.83
N PHE A 97 -6.26 4.88 6.88
CA PHE A 97 -6.33 3.42 6.96
C PHE A 97 -7.31 2.82 5.95
N VAL A 98 -8.42 3.51 5.65
CA VAL A 98 -9.33 3.10 4.59
C VAL A 98 -8.63 3.12 3.24
N THR A 99 -7.91 4.21 2.91
CA THR A 99 -7.23 4.35 1.62
C THR A 99 -6.09 3.35 1.42
N ILE A 100 -5.20 3.17 2.41
CA ILE A 100 -4.12 2.18 2.29
C ILE A 100 -4.65 0.74 2.25
N SER A 101 -5.73 0.45 2.98
CA SER A 101 -6.34 -0.90 2.98
C SER A 101 -7.08 -1.18 1.69
N ALA A 102 -7.77 -0.18 1.13
CA ALA A 102 -8.40 -0.31 -0.18
C ALA A 102 -7.35 -0.54 -1.28
N ALA A 103 -6.25 0.21 -1.28
CA ALA A 103 -5.14 0.00 -2.20
C ALA A 103 -4.57 -1.43 -2.07
N ALA A 104 -4.32 -1.89 -0.85
CA ALA A 104 -3.84 -3.25 -0.59
C ALA A 104 -4.84 -4.32 -1.10
N VAL A 105 -6.13 -4.18 -0.82
CA VAL A 105 -7.16 -5.13 -1.29
C VAL A 105 -7.25 -5.13 -2.82
N ILE A 106 -7.26 -3.95 -3.44
CA ILE A 106 -7.29 -3.83 -4.91
C ILE A 106 -6.07 -4.51 -5.52
N SER A 107 -4.86 -4.24 -5.03
CA SER A 107 -3.64 -4.88 -5.53
C SER A 107 -3.66 -6.40 -5.36
N LEU A 108 -4.24 -6.92 -4.27
CA LEU A 108 -4.41 -8.37 -4.08
C LEU A 108 -5.38 -8.97 -5.09
N ILE A 109 -6.56 -8.34 -5.28
CA ILE A 109 -7.54 -8.79 -6.28
C ILE A 109 -6.92 -8.75 -7.68
N SER A 110 -6.23 -7.65 -8.03
CA SER A 110 -5.55 -7.50 -9.32
C SER A 110 -4.48 -8.55 -9.54
N LEU A 111 -3.68 -8.89 -8.52
CA LEU A 111 -2.68 -9.94 -8.63
C LEU A 111 -3.33 -11.31 -8.88
N ILE A 112 -4.38 -11.66 -8.12
CA ILE A 112 -5.07 -12.95 -8.26
C ILE A 112 -5.73 -13.07 -9.63
N VAL A 113 -6.54 -12.07 -10.02
CA VAL A 113 -7.24 -12.06 -11.31
C VAL A 113 -6.23 -12.02 -12.47
N GLY A 114 -5.20 -11.18 -12.35
CA GLY A 114 -4.13 -11.07 -13.33
C GLY A 114 -3.41 -12.39 -13.53
N ALA A 115 -3.04 -13.10 -12.45
CA ALA A 115 -2.34 -14.37 -12.53
C ALA A 115 -3.21 -15.45 -13.17
N VAL A 116 -4.50 -15.54 -12.77
CA VAL A 116 -5.45 -16.49 -13.37
C VAL A 116 -5.59 -16.25 -14.86
N ARG A 117 -5.70 -14.99 -15.30
CA ARG A 117 -5.80 -14.63 -16.72
C ARG A 117 -4.50 -14.94 -17.49
N ALA A 118 -3.36 -14.56 -16.94
CA ALA A 118 -2.06 -14.79 -17.55
C ALA A 118 -1.82 -16.29 -17.80
N VAL A 119 -2.20 -17.16 -16.86
CA VAL A 119 -2.12 -18.62 -17.02
C VAL A 119 -3.13 -19.14 -18.03
N SER A 120 -4.42 -18.78 -17.88
CA SER A 120 -5.50 -19.30 -18.72
C SER A 120 -5.42 -18.87 -20.18
N GLN A 121 -4.80 -17.73 -20.47
CA GLN A 121 -4.64 -17.19 -21.83
C GLN A 121 -3.24 -17.41 -22.40
N GLY A 122 -2.32 -18.02 -21.64
CA GLY A 122 -0.92 -18.18 -22.06
C GLY A 122 -0.13 -16.86 -22.16
N ALA A 123 -0.62 -15.80 -21.53
CA ALA A 123 -0.10 -14.42 -21.62
C ALA A 123 0.86 -14.05 -20.47
N MET A 124 1.55 -15.04 -19.87
CA MET A 124 2.45 -14.81 -18.73
C MET A 124 3.57 -13.81 -19.02
N ALA A 125 4.17 -13.89 -20.21
CA ALA A 125 5.22 -12.95 -20.62
C ALA A 125 4.67 -11.52 -20.79
N ASP A 126 3.49 -11.39 -21.38
CA ASP A 126 2.85 -10.10 -21.67
C ASP A 126 2.37 -9.39 -20.39
N MET A 127 2.01 -10.17 -19.36
CA MET A 127 1.51 -9.66 -18.08
C MET A 127 2.59 -9.59 -16.97
N LEU A 128 3.84 -9.93 -17.29
CA LEU A 128 4.93 -10.07 -16.31
C LEU A 128 5.11 -8.81 -15.45
N VAL A 129 5.12 -7.63 -16.08
CA VAL A 129 5.35 -6.36 -15.39
C VAL A 129 4.18 -6.01 -14.47
N GLN A 130 2.94 -6.25 -14.92
CA GLN A 130 1.73 -6.00 -14.14
C GLN A 130 1.66 -6.94 -12.93
N LEU A 131 2.01 -8.21 -13.11
CA LEU A 131 2.11 -9.20 -12.03
C LEU A 131 3.23 -8.84 -11.05
N PHE A 132 4.38 -8.38 -11.56
CA PHE A 132 5.48 -7.92 -10.72
C PHE A 132 5.08 -6.72 -9.86
N ILE A 133 4.49 -5.67 -10.45
CA ILE A 133 4.09 -4.46 -9.74
C ILE A 133 3.01 -4.78 -8.69
N SER A 134 1.96 -5.51 -9.07
CA SER A 134 0.91 -5.89 -8.12
C SER A 134 1.43 -6.80 -7.02
N GLY A 135 2.31 -7.76 -7.35
CA GLY A 135 3.02 -8.60 -6.37
C GLY A 135 3.87 -7.79 -5.40
N PHE A 136 4.64 -6.83 -5.91
CA PHE A 136 5.47 -5.95 -5.10
C PHE A 136 4.64 -5.14 -4.09
N VAL A 137 3.50 -4.59 -4.52
CA VAL A 137 2.58 -3.88 -3.61
C VAL A 137 1.97 -4.83 -2.58
N VAL A 138 1.59 -6.05 -2.96
CA VAL A 138 1.04 -7.07 -2.05
C VAL A 138 2.06 -7.44 -0.98
N VAL A 139 3.32 -7.73 -1.35
CA VAL A 139 4.38 -8.08 -0.40
C VAL A 139 4.68 -6.93 0.59
N ASN A 140 4.65 -5.70 0.10
CA ASN A 140 4.83 -4.51 0.94
C ASN A 140 3.61 -4.21 1.83
N SER A 141 2.42 -4.62 1.40
CA SER A 141 1.18 -4.47 2.15
C SER A 141 0.96 -5.58 3.19
N TRP A 142 1.90 -6.49 3.39
CA TRP A 142 1.78 -7.59 4.35
C TRP A 142 1.30 -7.15 5.75
N PRO A 143 1.86 -6.09 6.40
CA PRO A 143 1.39 -5.65 7.70
C PRO A 143 -0.08 -5.22 7.70
N ILE A 144 -0.58 -4.70 6.58
CA ILE A 144 -1.98 -4.28 6.42
C ILE A 144 -2.88 -5.53 6.42
N TYR A 145 -2.57 -6.55 5.61
CA TYR A 145 -3.33 -7.80 5.59
C TYR A 145 -3.29 -8.51 6.95
N GLU A 146 -2.11 -8.53 7.59
CA GLU A 146 -1.95 -9.06 8.94
C GLU A 146 -2.87 -8.33 9.91
N GLY A 147 -2.87 -6.99 9.88
CA GLY A 147 -3.74 -6.14 10.68
C GLY A 147 -5.23 -6.35 10.42
N MET A 148 -5.63 -6.62 9.17
CA MET A 148 -7.02 -6.84 8.77
C MET A 148 -7.55 -8.20 9.21
N PHE A 149 -6.78 -9.27 8.95
CA PHE A 149 -7.29 -10.63 8.98
C PHE A 149 -6.66 -11.52 10.05
N LEU A 150 -5.34 -11.43 10.27
CA LEU A 150 -4.61 -12.39 11.12
C LEU A 150 -4.57 -11.95 12.58
N ARG A 151 -4.46 -10.64 12.82
CA ARG A 151 -4.21 -10.09 14.15
C ARG A 151 -5.43 -10.13 15.05
N LYS A 152 -5.19 -10.33 16.35
CA LYS A 152 -6.23 -10.43 17.41
C LYS A 152 -6.04 -9.43 18.56
N ASP A 153 -4.91 -8.72 18.62
CA ASP A 153 -4.63 -7.72 19.66
C ASP A 153 -5.31 -6.36 19.40
N SER A 154 -5.15 -5.43 20.36
CA SER A 154 -5.74 -4.09 20.34
C SER A 154 -5.28 -3.20 19.17
N GLY A 155 -4.16 -3.51 18.54
CA GLY A 155 -3.70 -2.77 17.38
C GLY A 155 -4.30 -3.24 16.06
N LYS A 156 -5.16 -4.28 16.06
CA LYS A 156 -5.83 -4.83 14.86
C LYS A 156 -6.59 -3.73 14.12
N MET A 157 -6.64 -3.84 12.78
CA MET A 157 -7.47 -2.94 11.97
C MET A 157 -8.96 -3.08 12.34
N PRO A 158 -9.67 -1.96 12.60
CA PRO A 158 -11.09 -1.98 12.89
C PRO A 158 -11.90 -2.64 11.78
N LYS A 159 -12.87 -3.49 12.17
CA LYS A 159 -13.72 -4.23 11.24
C LYS A 159 -14.42 -3.32 10.22
N LYS A 160 -14.81 -2.10 10.62
CA LYS A 160 -15.43 -1.10 9.74
C LYS A 160 -14.49 -0.69 8.60
N VAL A 161 -13.21 -0.47 8.90
CA VAL A 161 -12.19 -0.11 7.90
C VAL A 161 -11.98 -1.29 6.94
N THR A 162 -11.83 -2.50 7.48
CA THR A 162 -11.69 -3.72 6.68
C THR A 162 -12.88 -3.94 5.74
N ALA A 163 -14.10 -3.77 6.24
CA ALA A 163 -15.32 -3.93 5.44
C ALA A 163 -15.39 -2.87 4.33
N LEU A 164 -15.13 -1.61 4.64
CA LEU A 164 -15.14 -0.53 3.65
C LEU A 164 -14.07 -0.72 2.56
N ALA A 165 -12.86 -1.10 2.95
CA ALA A 165 -11.78 -1.43 2.02
C ALA A 165 -12.15 -2.61 1.10
N GLY A 166 -12.77 -3.66 1.66
CA GLY A 166 -13.31 -4.78 0.91
C GLY A 166 -14.37 -4.36 -0.11
N LEU A 167 -15.34 -3.53 0.30
CA LEU A 167 -16.38 -2.99 -0.59
C LEU A 167 -15.79 -2.14 -1.72
N LEU A 168 -14.84 -1.26 -1.42
CA LEU A 168 -14.14 -0.45 -2.42
C LEU A 168 -13.37 -1.32 -3.41
N GLY A 169 -12.69 -2.35 -2.93
CA GLY A 169 -11.97 -3.31 -3.78
C GLY A 169 -12.91 -4.08 -4.72
N CYS A 170 -14.03 -4.59 -4.20
CA CYS A 170 -15.04 -5.26 -5.00
C CYS A 170 -15.68 -4.32 -6.03
N ALA A 171 -16.04 -3.09 -5.62
CA ALA A 171 -16.61 -2.10 -6.51
C ALA A 171 -15.66 -1.77 -7.67
N PHE A 172 -14.37 -1.54 -7.35
CA PHE A 172 -13.33 -1.29 -8.35
C PHE A 172 -13.18 -2.46 -9.34
N TYR A 173 -13.19 -3.69 -8.84
CA TYR A 173 -13.12 -4.87 -9.70
C TYR A 173 -14.33 -4.98 -10.64
N LEU A 174 -15.54 -4.77 -10.11
CA LEU A 174 -16.77 -4.85 -10.91
C LEU A 174 -16.84 -3.77 -11.98
N THR A 175 -16.45 -2.53 -11.66
CA THR A 175 -16.40 -1.45 -12.65
C THR A 175 -15.35 -1.72 -13.73
N ALA A 176 -14.18 -2.25 -13.35
CA ALA A 176 -13.15 -2.66 -14.31
C ALA A 176 -13.61 -3.80 -15.22
N GLU A 177 -14.33 -4.79 -14.69
CA GLU A 177 -14.92 -5.87 -15.49
C GLU A 177 -16.02 -5.39 -16.42
N PHE A 178 -16.86 -4.44 -15.96
CA PHE A 178 -17.89 -3.84 -16.80
C PHE A 178 -17.27 -3.04 -17.95
N ALA A 179 -16.30 -2.17 -17.67
CA ALA A 179 -15.59 -1.37 -18.66
C ALA A 179 -14.81 -2.21 -19.69
N ARG A 180 -14.43 -3.45 -19.33
CA ARG A 180 -13.77 -4.39 -20.24
C ARG A 180 -14.75 -5.07 -21.21
N LYS A 181 -16.02 -5.20 -20.83
CA LYS A 181 -17.05 -5.91 -21.62
C LYS A 181 -17.84 -4.98 -22.56
N GLY A 182 -17.91 -3.68 -22.26
CA GLY A 182 -18.50 -2.66 -23.13
C GLY A 182 -17.48 -2.12 -24.11
#